data_AF-A0A947YNZ1-F1
#
_entry.id   AF-A0A947YNZ1-F1
#
_cell.length_a   1.000
_cell.length_b   1.000
_cell.length_c   1.000
_cell.angle_alpha   90.00
_cell.angle_beta   90.00
_cell.angle_gamma   90.00
#
_symmetry.space_group_name_H-M   'P 1'
#
loop_
_entity.id
_entity.type
_entity.pdbx_description
1 polymer ?
#
loop_
_entity_poly.entity_id
_entity_poly.type
_entity_poly.pdbx_seq_one_letter_code
_entity_poly.pdbx_strand_id
1 'polypeptide(L)'
;MNFQSLPKKKQPVLTNDSILESLRSIGSGVGKTVAKDVVGKVGSDTLASLFGALPKRGEITPDRPFAGRYEQQVRPQPRPEIPQQLIENEKVMVQRQLETIRAELKALVASMKNLHQEIQKAIEETPVDPGIYHVNFFERLRAVLKILREQIKDSRSWLALWNNRKQKKHFWGLYKKHGTKFGLSSERTLATSAG
;
A
#
# COMPACT_ATOMS: atom_id res chain seq x y z
N MET A 1 42.70 -32.18 -38.55
CA MET A 1 41.57 -31.25 -38.43
C MET A 1 41.20 -31.16 -36.95
N ASN A 2 41.53 -30.04 -36.30
CA ASN A 2 41.26 -29.77 -34.89
C ASN A 2 40.01 -28.89 -34.78
N PHE A 3 39.05 -29.25 -33.93
CA PHE A 3 38.00 -28.36 -33.48
C PHE A 3 38.02 -28.27 -31.95
N GLN A 4 38.52 -27.15 -31.44
CA GLN A 4 38.40 -26.74 -30.04
C GLN A 4 36.94 -26.37 -29.73
N SER A 5 36.40 -26.92 -28.64
CA SER A 5 35.13 -26.47 -28.06
C SER A 5 35.36 -25.34 -27.06
N LEU A 6 34.72 -24.19 -27.27
CA LEU A 6 34.74 -23.03 -26.36
C LEU A 6 33.73 -23.22 -25.21
N PRO A 7 34.03 -22.77 -23.96
CA PRO A 7 33.11 -22.90 -22.83
C PRO A 7 31.93 -21.92 -22.94
N LYS A 8 30.70 -22.46 -22.85
CA LYS A 8 29.45 -21.69 -22.93
C LYS A 8 29.23 -20.90 -21.62
N LYS A 9 29.40 -19.58 -21.67
CA LYS A 9 29.15 -18.62 -20.57
C LYS A 9 27.68 -18.68 -20.13
N LYS A 10 27.42 -19.02 -18.87
CA LYS A 10 26.07 -19.03 -18.26
C LYS A 10 25.51 -17.61 -18.22
N GLN A 11 24.32 -17.41 -18.77
CA GLN A 11 23.61 -16.13 -18.74
C GLN A 11 23.00 -15.92 -17.34
N PRO A 12 23.09 -14.71 -16.75
CA PRO A 12 22.48 -14.44 -15.45
C PRO A 12 20.95 -14.39 -15.61
N VAL A 13 20.26 -15.16 -14.77
CA VAL A 13 18.80 -15.13 -14.64
C VAL A 13 18.41 -13.77 -14.06
N LEU A 14 17.73 -12.92 -14.82
CA LEU A 14 17.08 -11.73 -14.30
C LEU A 14 15.78 -12.14 -13.62
N THR A 15 15.82 -12.25 -12.29
CA THR A 15 14.61 -12.28 -11.46
C THR A 15 14.01 -10.87 -11.38
N ASN A 16 12.69 -10.80 -11.53
CA ASN A 16 11.93 -9.56 -11.49
C ASN A 16 11.65 -9.19 -10.03
N ASP A 17 12.54 -8.38 -9.46
CA ASP A 17 12.41 -7.94 -8.07
C ASP A 17 11.45 -6.75 -7.96
N SER A 18 10.39 -6.97 -7.19
CA SER A 18 9.41 -5.97 -6.77
C SER A 18 10.10 -4.82 -6.04
N ILE A 19 9.62 -3.59 -6.25
CA ILE A 19 10.10 -2.36 -5.60
C ILE A 19 10.08 -2.47 -4.05
N LEU A 20 9.22 -3.34 -3.52
CA LEU A 20 9.16 -3.59 -2.07
C LEU A 20 10.32 -4.46 -1.58
N GLU A 21 10.89 -5.31 -2.44
CA GLU A 21 12.04 -6.16 -2.14
C GLU A 21 13.36 -5.37 -2.23
N SER A 22 13.43 -4.36 -3.10
CA SER A 22 14.55 -3.40 -3.13
C SER A 22 14.55 -2.46 -1.92
N LEU A 23 13.39 -2.17 -1.33
CA LEU A 23 13.29 -1.44 -0.07
C LEU A 23 13.62 -2.32 1.15
N ARG A 24 13.25 -3.60 1.12
CA ARG A 24 13.59 -4.57 2.19
C ARG A 24 15.09 -4.90 2.22
N SER A 25 15.73 -5.07 1.06
CA SER A 25 17.17 -5.38 0.97
C SER A 25 18.10 -4.22 1.38
N ILE A 26 17.58 -3.00 1.52
CA ILE A 26 18.31 -1.84 2.09
C ILE A 26 18.62 -2.00 3.58
N GLY A 27 17.84 -2.81 4.31
CA GLY A 27 17.97 -2.95 5.78
C GLY A 27 19.03 -3.96 6.25
N SER A 28 19.54 -4.81 5.37
CA SER A 28 20.47 -5.89 5.77
C SER A 28 21.59 -6.10 4.75
N GLY A 29 22.55 -5.19 4.74
CA GLY A 29 23.95 -5.52 4.42
C GLY A 29 24.37 -5.60 2.95
N VAL A 30 24.46 -4.46 2.25
CA VAL A 30 25.34 -4.31 1.05
C VAL A 30 25.91 -2.88 1.00
N GLY A 31 26.85 -2.55 1.90
CA GLY A 31 27.29 -1.16 2.09
C GLY A 31 28.38 -0.62 1.14
N LYS A 32 29.07 -1.47 0.35
CA LYS A 32 30.32 -1.03 -0.31
C LYS A 32 30.37 -1.16 -1.84
N THR A 33 29.57 -2.03 -2.45
CA THR A 33 29.58 -2.26 -3.91
C THR A 33 28.51 -1.45 -4.65
N VAL A 34 27.29 -1.36 -4.09
CA VAL A 34 26.19 -0.62 -4.73
C VAL A 34 26.45 0.90 -4.70
N ALA A 35 26.93 1.46 -3.59
CA ALA A 35 27.24 2.89 -3.49
C ALA A 35 28.27 3.35 -4.54
N LYS A 36 29.28 2.52 -4.83
CA LYS A 36 30.32 2.84 -5.82
C LYS A 36 29.81 2.78 -7.26
N ASP A 37 28.90 1.86 -7.56
CA ASP A 37 28.32 1.71 -8.90
C ASP A 37 27.22 2.72 -9.21
N VAL A 38 26.42 3.15 -8.21
CA VAL A 38 25.39 4.19 -8.44
C VAL A 38 26.03 5.58 -8.53
N VAL A 39 27.02 5.90 -7.68
CA VAL A 39 27.78 7.16 -7.78
C VAL A 39 28.64 7.22 -9.05
N GLY A 40 29.13 6.08 -9.54
CA GLY A 40 29.94 6.01 -10.76
C GLY A 40 29.14 6.08 -12.07
N LYS A 41 27.85 5.71 -12.08
CA LYS A 41 27.01 5.69 -13.30
C LYS A 41 25.85 6.69 -13.31
N VAL A 42 25.40 7.17 -12.15
CA VAL A 42 24.41 8.24 -12.02
C VAL A 42 25.14 9.42 -11.38
N GLY A 43 25.58 10.36 -12.23
CA GLY A 43 26.32 11.53 -11.77
C GLY A 43 25.53 12.35 -10.74
N SER A 44 26.23 12.96 -9.80
CA SER A 44 25.68 13.86 -8.77
C SER A 44 24.67 14.89 -9.29
N ASP A 45 24.84 15.28 -10.55
CA ASP A 45 24.11 16.37 -11.20
C ASP A 45 22.63 16.02 -11.44
N THR A 46 22.25 14.74 -11.49
CA THR A 46 20.85 14.32 -11.66
C THR A 46 20.07 14.27 -10.34
N LEU A 47 20.75 14.01 -9.22
CA LEU A 47 20.12 14.12 -7.89
C LEU A 47 20.01 15.58 -7.47
N ALA A 48 21.01 16.40 -7.80
CA ALA A 48 21.00 17.84 -7.56
C ALA A 48 19.84 18.54 -8.28
N SER A 49 19.51 18.17 -9.51
CA SER A 49 18.38 18.75 -10.25
C SER A 49 17.02 18.32 -9.71
N LEU A 50 16.91 17.09 -9.18
CA LEU A 50 15.70 16.60 -8.52
C LEU A 50 15.43 17.32 -7.19
N PHE A 51 16.49 17.68 -6.46
CA PHE A 51 16.42 18.38 -5.17
C PHE A 51 16.63 19.90 -5.28
N GLY A 52 16.62 20.46 -6.50
CA GLY A 52 16.56 21.92 -6.72
C GLY A 52 17.87 22.69 -6.57
N ALA A 53 19.02 22.03 -6.59
CA ALA A 53 20.32 22.71 -6.64
C ALA A 53 20.64 23.14 -8.08
N LEU A 54 20.78 24.45 -8.30
CA LEU A 54 21.17 25.03 -9.57
C LEU A 54 22.57 24.55 -9.99
N PRO A 55 22.80 24.15 -11.26
CA PRO A 55 24.13 23.79 -11.72
C PRO A 55 25.09 24.97 -11.55
N LYS A 56 26.30 24.69 -11.05
CA LYS A 56 27.31 25.69 -10.73
C LYS A 56 27.69 26.44 -12.01
N ARG A 57 27.40 27.74 -11.99
CA ARG A 57 27.65 28.78 -13.01
C ARG A 57 29.07 28.68 -13.61
N GLY A 58 29.16 28.21 -14.85
CA GLY A 58 30.35 28.31 -15.68
C GLY A 58 30.31 29.58 -16.53
N GLU A 59 31.44 30.25 -16.67
CA GLU A 59 31.62 31.52 -17.38
C GLU A 59 31.16 31.45 -18.85
N ILE A 60 30.44 32.47 -19.27
CA ILE A 60 29.92 32.62 -20.64
C ILE A 60 31.01 33.33 -21.44
N THR A 61 31.82 32.58 -22.19
CA THR A 61 32.71 33.16 -23.21
C THR A 61 31.88 33.46 -24.47
N PRO A 62 31.96 34.67 -25.06
CA PRO A 62 31.02 35.14 -26.09
C PRO A 62 31.13 34.45 -27.46
N ASP A 63 32.09 33.53 -27.67
CA ASP A 63 32.35 32.94 -28.99
C ASP A 63 32.15 31.42 -29.04
N ARG A 64 31.27 30.88 -28.18
CA ARG A 64 30.76 29.51 -28.33
C ARG A 64 29.29 29.57 -28.68
N PRO A 65 28.82 28.87 -29.74
CA PRO A 65 27.40 28.74 -29.97
C PRO A 65 26.79 28.10 -28.73
N PHE A 66 25.72 28.72 -28.24
CA PHE A 66 24.86 28.15 -27.20
C PHE A 66 24.36 26.80 -27.71
N ALA A 67 25.06 25.73 -27.31
CA ALA A 67 24.53 24.38 -27.36
C ALA A 67 23.50 24.25 -26.24
N GLY A 68 22.41 25.03 -26.36
CA GLY A 68 21.13 24.71 -25.76
C GLY A 68 20.72 23.38 -26.35
N ARG A 69 21.25 22.29 -25.78
CA ARG A 69 20.81 20.94 -26.06
C ARG A 69 19.50 20.71 -25.30
N TYR A 70 18.49 21.52 -25.60
CA TYR A 70 17.13 21.03 -25.55
C TYR A 70 17.02 19.96 -26.65
N GLU A 71 16.32 18.89 -26.32
CA GLU A 71 16.24 17.64 -27.10
C GLU A 71 17.41 16.68 -26.90
N GLN A 72 17.72 16.35 -25.65
CA GLN A 72 17.95 14.93 -25.42
C GLN A 72 16.58 14.26 -25.56
N GLN A 73 16.27 13.78 -26.76
CA GLN A 73 15.20 12.82 -26.98
C GLN A 73 15.40 11.71 -25.95
N VAL A 74 14.64 11.75 -24.86
CA VAL A 74 14.47 10.60 -23.99
C VAL A 74 13.80 9.59 -24.91
N ARG A 75 14.61 8.74 -25.56
CA ARG A 75 14.08 7.57 -26.25
C ARG A 75 13.14 6.93 -25.23
N PRO A 76 11.82 6.86 -25.50
CA PRO A 76 10.95 6.14 -24.59
C PRO A 76 11.51 4.73 -24.56
N GLN A 77 12.18 4.38 -23.46
CA GLN A 77 12.61 3.02 -23.24
C GLN A 77 11.32 2.21 -23.38
N PRO A 78 11.26 1.21 -24.29
CA PRO A 78 10.08 0.39 -24.41
C PRO A 78 9.81 -0.16 -23.02
N ARG A 79 8.66 0.24 -22.46
CA ARG A 79 8.22 -0.26 -21.16
C ARG A 79 8.22 -1.77 -21.29
N PRO A 80 8.92 -2.53 -20.42
CA PRO A 80 8.88 -3.98 -20.50
C PRO A 80 7.41 -4.40 -20.50
N GLU A 81 6.97 -4.99 -21.62
CA GLU A 81 5.61 -5.47 -21.76
C GLU A 81 5.47 -6.64 -20.80
N ILE A 82 4.83 -6.40 -19.67
CA ILE A 82 4.48 -7.47 -18.74
C ILE A 82 3.51 -8.38 -19.52
N PRO A 83 3.83 -9.67 -19.71
CA PRO A 83 2.94 -10.59 -20.40
C PRO A 83 1.54 -10.55 -19.80
N GLN A 84 0.51 -10.37 -20.63
CA GLN A 84 -0.89 -10.27 -20.21
C GLN A 84 -1.31 -11.46 -19.33
N GLN A 85 -0.79 -12.65 -19.64
CA GLN A 85 -1.00 -13.88 -18.88
C GLN A 85 -0.52 -13.78 -17.42
N LEU A 86 0.61 -13.09 -17.17
CA LEU A 86 1.10 -12.90 -15.79
C LEU A 86 0.16 -11.99 -14.99
N ILE A 87 -0.36 -10.94 -15.62
CA ILE A 87 -1.32 -10.01 -15.00
C ILE A 87 -2.64 -10.73 -14.69
N GLU A 88 -3.11 -11.58 -15.61
CA GLU A 88 -4.33 -12.38 -15.40
C GLU A 88 -4.16 -13.40 -14.27
N ASN A 89 -3.05 -14.12 -14.25
CA ASN A 89 -2.73 -15.06 -13.18
C ASN A 89 -2.66 -14.36 -11.82
N GLU A 90 -2.00 -13.20 -11.75
CA GLU A 90 -1.93 -12.39 -10.53
C GLU A 90 -3.32 -11.94 -10.07
N LYS A 91 -4.17 -11.47 -10.99
CA LYS A 91 -5.55 -11.09 -10.67
C LYS A 91 -6.36 -12.26 -10.11
N VAL A 92 -6.26 -13.44 -10.71
CA VAL A 92 -6.96 -14.65 -10.23
C VAL A 92 -6.47 -15.04 -8.84
N MET A 93 -5.16 -14.98 -8.60
CA MET A 93 -4.58 -15.28 -7.28
C MET A 93 -5.08 -14.29 -6.22
N VAL A 94 -5.08 -13.00 -6.52
CA VAL A 94 -5.60 -11.95 -5.64
C VAL A 94 -7.09 -12.13 -5.36
N GLN A 95 -7.88 -12.48 -6.37
CA GLN A 95 -9.32 -12.75 -6.21
C GLN A 95 -9.57 -13.92 -5.27
N ARG A 96 -8.85 -15.04 -5.45
CA ARG A 96 -8.96 -16.20 -4.55
C ARG A 96 -8.58 -15.85 -3.12
N GLN A 97 -7.47 -15.15 -2.92
CA GLN A 97 -7.06 -14.68 -1.59
C GLN A 97 -8.13 -13.82 -0.94
N LEU A 98 -8.73 -12.90 -1.70
CA LEU A 98 -9.80 -12.04 -1.21
C LEU A 98 -11.06 -12.83 -0.82
N GLU A 99 -11.41 -13.87 -1.58
CA GLU A 99 -12.53 -14.75 -1.26
C GLU A 99 -12.27 -15.56 0.01
N THR A 100 -11.07 -16.11 0.17
CA THR A 100 -10.64 -16.79 1.40
C THR A 100 -10.74 -15.87 2.61
N ILE A 101 -10.16 -14.67 2.53
CA ILE A 101 -10.22 -13.69 3.62
C ILE A 101 -11.67 -13.32 3.95
N ARG A 102 -12.54 -13.15 2.93
CA ARG A 102 -13.97 -12.87 3.15
C ARG A 102 -14.69 -14.02 3.85
N ALA A 103 -14.39 -15.27 3.50
CA ALA A 103 -14.97 -16.43 4.14
C ALA A 103 -14.56 -16.51 5.62
N GLU A 104 -13.27 -16.30 5.92
CA GLU A 104 -12.74 -16.26 7.28
C GLU A 104 -13.39 -15.14 8.10
N LEU A 105 -13.52 -13.93 7.53
CA LEU A 105 -14.20 -12.81 8.20
C LEU A 105 -15.66 -13.13 8.52
N LYS A 106 -16.38 -13.85 7.63
CA LYS A 106 -17.75 -14.29 7.91
C LYS A 106 -17.80 -15.31 9.05
N ALA A 107 -16.89 -16.28 9.05
CA ALA A 107 -16.79 -17.26 10.13
C ALA A 107 -16.49 -16.60 11.48
N LEU A 108 -15.56 -15.64 11.50
CA LEU A 108 -15.23 -14.85 12.70
C LEU A 108 -16.44 -14.10 13.25
N VAL A 109 -17.23 -13.45 12.39
CA VAL A 109 -18.47 -12.77 12.82
C VAL A 109 -19.47 -13.74 13.44
N ALA A 110 -19.61 -14.95 12.87
CA ALA A 110 -20.48 -15.98 13.44
C ALA A 110 -19.99 -16.45 14.82
N SER A 111 -18.69 -16.71 14.96
CA SER A 111 -18.08 -17.06 16.26
C SER A 111 -18.26 -15.97 17.31
N MET A 112 -18.14 -14.69 16.94
CA MET A 112 -18.38 -13.57 17.86
C MET A 112 -19.84 -13.48 18.32
N LYS A 113 -20.80 -13.82 17.45
CA LYS A 113 -22.22 -13.88 17.82
C LYS A 113 -22.49 -15.00 18.83
N ASN A 114 -21.91 -16.18 18.62
CA ASN A 114 -22.04 -17.30 19.57
C ASN A 114 -21.40 -16.95 20.91
N LEU A 115 -20.20 -16.36 20.90
CA LEU A 115 -19.54 -15.87 22.10
C LEU A 115 -20.41 -14.86 22.87
N HIS A 116 -21.07 -13.94 22.17
CA HIS A 116 -22.00 -13.00 22.80
C HIS A 116 -23.14 -13.71 23.54
N GLN A 117 -23.74 -14.73 22.95
CA GLN A 117 -24.82 -15.52 23.56
C GLN A 117 -24.34 -16.27 24.80
N GLU A 118 -23.16 -16.90 24.73
CA GLU A 118 -22.56 -17.61 25.88
C GLU A 118 -22.26 -16.66 27.05
N ILE A 119 -21.75 -15.46 26.75
CA ILE A 119 -21.51 -14.43 27.77
C ILE A 119 -22.82 -13.97 28.40
N GLN A 120 -23.88 -13.74 27.59
CA GLN A 120 -25.19 -13.36 28.14
C GLN A 120 -25.73 -14.42 29.09
N LYS A 121 -25.66 -15.70 28.68
CA LYS A 121 -26.06 -16.81 29.54
C LYS A 121 -25.27 -16.84 30.85
N ALA A 122 -23.95 -16.66 30.78
CA ALA A 122 -23.11 -16.64 31.97
C ALA A 122 -23.40 -15.45 32.90
N ILE A 123 -23.87 -14.31 32.38
CA ILE A 123 -24.28 -13.15 33.19
C ILE A 123 -25.65 -13.38 33.84
N GLU A 124 -26.58 -14.01 33.14
CA GLU A 124 -27.94 -14.29 33.62
C GLU A 124 -27.98 -15.42 34.65
N GLU A 125 -27.04 -16.37 34.56
CA GLU A 125 -26.90 -17.47 35.51
C GLU A 125 -26.45 -16.94 36.87
N THR A 126 -27.39 -16.83 37.81
CA THR A 126 -27.11 -16.43 39.19
C THR A 126 -26.70 -17.66 40.01
N PRO A 127 -25.45 -17.77 40.47
CA PRO A 127 -25.03 -18.90 41.29
C PRO A 127 -25.76 -18.89 42.64
N VAL A 128 -26.30 -20.04 43.04
CA VAL A 128 -27.04 -20.21 44.31
C VAL A 128 -26.12 -20.07 45.53
N ASP A 129 -24.83 -20.44 45.39
CA ASP A 129 -23.79 -20.26 46.41
C ASP A 129 -22.46 -19.80 45.77
N PRO A 130 -22.25 -18.48 45.59
CA PRO A 130 -21.06 -17.95 44.92
C PRO A 130 -19.79 -18.08 45.77
N GLY A 131 -18.95 -19.06 45.43
CA GLY A 131 -17.57 -19.16 45.96
C GLY A 131 -16.52 -18.32 45.20
N ILE A 132 -15.29 -18.28 45.76
CA ILE A 132 -14.10 -17.57 45.21
C ILE A 132 -13.81 -17.97 43.74
N TYR A 133 -14.10 -19.21 43.37
CA TYR A 133 -13.95 -19.69 42.00
C TYR A 133 -14.75 -18.87 40.99
N HIS A 134 -16.01 -18.57 41.29
CA HIS A 134 -16.88 -17.78 40.41
C HIS A 134 -16.34 -16.36 40.23
N VAL A 135 -15.86 -15.74 41.32
CA VAL A 135 -15.24 -14.40 41.28
C VAL A 135 -14.04 -14.39 40.34
N ASN A 136 -13.12 -15.35 40.50
CA ASN A 136 -11.94 -15.46 39.66
C ASN A 136 -12.28 -15.72 38.19
N PHE A 137 -13.32 -16.53 37.92
CA PHE A 137 -13.83 -16.75 36.57
C PHE A 137 -14.32 -15.45 35.93
N PHE A 138 -15.20 -14.71 36.60
CA PHE A 138 -15.74 -13.46 36.05
C PHE A 138 -14.69 -12.36 35.92
N GLU A 139 -13.70 -12.27 36.81
CA GLU A 139 -12.59 -11.33 36.67
C GLU A 139 -11.73 -11.64 35.44
N ARG A 140 -11.43 -12.92 35.20
CA ARG A 140 -10.72 -13.35 33.98
C ARG A 140 -11.55 -13.06 32.72
N LEU A 141 -12.84 -13.38 32.74
CA LEU A 141 -13.74 -13.09 31.62
C LEU A 141 -13.79 -11.59 31.33
N ARG A 142 -13.95 -10.77 32.37
CA ARG A 142 -13.94 -9.31 32.29
C ARG A 142 -12.63 -8.78 31.68
N ALA A 143 -11.48 -9.30 32.07
CA ALA A 143 -10.19 -8.90 31.53
C ALA A 143 -10.09 -9.16 30.02
N VAL A 144 -10.51 -10.35 29.57
CA VAL A 144 -10.53 -10.72 28.15
C VAL A 144 -11.49 -9.82 27.36
N LEU A 145 -12.70 -9.58 27.89
CA LEU A 145 -13.69 -8.73 27.22
C LEU A 145 -13.27 -7.27 27.12
N LYS A 146 -12.51 -6.75 28.09
CA LYS A 146 -11.94 -5.40 28.02
C LYS A 146 -10.98 -5.27 26.83
N ILE A 147 -10.09 -6.24 26.64
CA ILE A 147 -9.13 -6.24 25.53
C ILE A 147 -9.86 -6.35 24.20
N LEU A 148 -10.81 -7.29 24.10
CA LEU A 148 -11.62 -7.48 22.90
C LEU A 148 -12.38 -6.20 22.52
N ARG A 149 -12.93 -5.48 23.50
CA ARG A 149 -13.63 -4.22 23.28
C ARG A 149 -12.74 -3.16 22.64
N GLU A 150 -11.49 -3.03 23.09
CA GLU A 150 -10.56 -2.06 22.50
C GLU A 150 -10.20 -2.43 21.05
N GLN A 151 -9.90 -3.72 20.81
CA GLN A 151 -9.60 -4.22 19.46
C GLN A 151 -10.77 -3.98 18.48
N ILE A 152 -12.02 -4.17 18.94
CA ILE A 152 -13.21 -3.88 18.13
C ILE A 152 -13.31 -2.38 17.82
N LYS A 153 -13.05 -1.51 18.80
CA LYS A 153 -13.10 -0.06 18.63
C LYS A 153 -12.05 0.44 17.64
N ASP A 154 -10.82 -0.08 17.72
CA ASP A 154 -9.76 0.24 16.78
C ASP A 154 -10.11 -0.21 15.37
N SER A 155 -10.62 -1.45 15.23
CA SER A 155 -11.09 -2.00 13.95
C SER A 155 -12.22 -1.15 13.34
N ARG A 156 -13.18 -0.71 14.15
CA ARG A 156 -14.27 0.19 13.70
C ARG A 156 -13.72 1.53 13.23
N SER A 157 -12.74 2.09 13.93
CA SER A 157 -12.10 3.34 13.57
C SER A 157 -11.36 3.23 12.23
N TRP A 158 -10.60 2.15 12.04
CA TRP A 158 -9.93 1.87 10.77
C TRP A 158 -10.92 1.70 9.61
N LEU A 159 -12.00 0.93 9.81
CA LEU A 159 -13.07 0.76 8.81
C LEU A 159 -13.77 2.07 8.45
N ALA A 160 -14.03 2.93 9.44
CA ALA A 160 -14.62 4.24 9.21
C ALA A 160 -13.70 5.14 8.36
N LEU A 161 -12.41 5.16 8.65
CA LEU A 161 -11.42 5.89 7.85
C LEU A 161 -11.34 5.36 6.42
N TRP A 162 -11.34 4.04 6.25
CA TRP A 162 -11.34 3.40 4.93
C TRP A 162 -12.59 3.79 4.12
N ASN A 163 -13.77 3.67 4.71
CA ASN A 163 -15.03 4.01 4.07
C ASN A 163 -15.12 5.50 3.74
N ASN A 164 -14.66 6.38 4.63
CA ASN A 164 -14.61 7.82 4.36
C ASN A 164 -13.69 8.16 3.19
N ARG A 165 -12.51 7.51 3.09
CA ARG A 165 -11.62 7.67 1.94
C ARG A 165 -12.28 7.18 0.65
N LYS A 166 -13.00 6.06 0.69
CA LYS A 166 -13.76 5.53 -0.45
C LYS A 166 -14.85 6.50 -0.91
N GLN A 167 -15.62 7.06 0.02
CA GLN A 167 -16.67 8.05 -0.26
C GLN A 167 -16.08 9.33 -0.88
N LYS A 168 -14.98 9.87 -0.31
CA LYS A 168 -14.28 11.02 -0.89
C LYS A 168 -13.79 10.74 -2.31
N LYS A 169 -13.19 9.57 -2.57
CA LYS A 169 -12.79 9.17 -3.92
C LYS A 169 -13.97 9.13 -4.88
N HIS A 170 -15.11 8.59 -4.43
CA HIS A 170 -16.33 8.55 -5.23
C HIS A 170 -16.85 9.97 -5.55
N PHE A 171 -16.93 10.84 -4.54
CA PHE A 171 -17.31 12.25 -4.70
C PHE A 171 -16.41 12.96 -5.72
N TRP A 172 -15.08 12.83 -5.60
CA TRP A 172 -14.15 13.43 -6.55
C TRP A 172 -14.26 12.83 -7.96
N GLY A 173 -14.62 11.55 -8.07
CA GLY A 173 -14.93 10.91 -9.35
C GLY A 173 -16.15 11.52 -10.03
N LEU A 174 -17.22 11.80 -9.27
CA LEU A 174 -18.42 12.47 -9.76
C LEU A 174 -18.17 13.95 -10.09
N TYR A 175 -17.42 14.66 -9.22
CA TYR A 175 -17.03 16.04 -9.45
C TYR A 175 -16.23 16.20 -10.74
N LYS A 176 -15.29 15.29 -11.04
CA LYS A 176 -14.55 15.30 -12.31
C LYS A 176 -15.46 15.10 -13.54
N LYS A 177 -16.55 14.34 -13.40
CA LYS A 177 -17.49 14.06 -14.51
C LYS A 177 -18.49 15.19 -14.73
N HIS A 178 -19.02 15.77 -13.65
CA HIS A 178 -20.15 16.71 -13.71
C HIS A 178 -19.75 18.17 -13.37
N GLY A 179 -18.50 18.39 -12.98
CA GLY A 179 -17.92 19.70 -12.70
C GLY A 179 -18.53 20.40 -11.50
N THR A 180 -18.44 21.73 -11.51
CA THR A 180 -18.91 22.61 -10.43
C THR A 180 -20.41 22.52 -10.17
N LYS A 181 -21.22 22.12 -11.17
CA LYS A 181 -22.67 21.89 -10.99
C LYS A 181 -22.97 20.80 -9.96
N PHE A 182 -22.15 19.74 -9.90
CA PHE A 182 -22.28 18.69 -8.91
C PHE A 182 -21.69 19.09 -7.55
N GLY A 183 -20.60 19.86 -7.53
CA GLY A 183 -20.03 20.36 -6.26
C GLY A 183 -20.96 21.34 -5.53
N LEU A 184 -21.69 22.19 -6.27
CA LEU A 184 -22.60 23.19 -5.72
C LEU A 184 -24.02 22.67 -5.47
N SER A 185 -24.36 21.45 -5.92
CA SER A 185 -25.73 20.93 -5.80
C SER A 185 -26.14 20.72 -4.34
N SER A 186 -25.21 20.29 -3.48
CA SER A 186 -25.47 20.08 -2.05
C SER A 186 -25.75 21.39 -1.30
N GLU A 187 -25.05 22.48 -1.64
CA GLU A 187 -25.26 23.79 -1.02
C GLU A 187 -26.53 24.46 -1.54
N ARG A 188 -26.85 24.28 -2.83
CA ARG A 188 -28.06 24.84 -3.43
C ARG A 188 -29.33 24.24 -2.82
N THR A 189 -29.38 22.92 -2.57
CA THR A 189 -30.52 22.30 -1.90
C THR A 189 -30.77 22.86 -0.51
N LEU A 190 -29.71 23.18 0.24
CA LEU A 190 -29.84 23.80 1.57
C LEU A 190 -30.30 25.26 1.49
N ALA A 191 -29.77 26.02 0.53
CA ALA A 191 -30.16 27.40 0.28
C ALA A 191 -31.62 27.54 -0.20
N THR A 192 -32.10 26.60 -1.02
CA THR A 192 -33.49 26.62 -1.53
C THR A 192 -34.51 26.06 -0.52
N SER A 193 -34.10 25.23 0.45
CA SER A 193 -35.01 24.73 1.49
C SER A 193 -35.30 25.72 2.62
N ALA A 194 -34.50 26.78 2.75
CA ALA A 194 -34.61 27.77 3.81
C ALA A 194 -35.31 29.07 3.39
N GLY A 195 -35.98 29.08 2.22
CA GLY A 195 -36.69 30.22 1.65
C GLY A 195 -38.18 29.97 1.46
#